data_AF-A0A2I0F0P9-F1
#
_entry.id   AF-A0A2I0F0P9-F1
#
_cell.length_a   1.000
_cell.length_b   1.000
_cell.length_c   1.000
_cell.angle_alpha   90.00
_cell.angle_beta   90.00
_cell.angle_gamma   90.00
#
_symmetry.space_group_name_H-M   'P 1'
#
loop_
_entity.id
_entity.type
_entity.pdbx_description
1 polymer ?
#
loop_
_entity_poly.entity_id
_entity_poly.type
_entity_poly.pdbx_seq_one_letter_code
_entity_poly.pdbx_strand_id
1 'polypeptide(L)'
;MKQDFRMTYPLWNMAFILILAVMAVGFTSSFVNVTKTEASLSIEAQAFEGFLTFAALIAYLVLITIYLFALKSYNRKNPDKKIPPFSMRPPEYMEQDEGMTFITRKAVQKVYTFITWTLPFFALIVMLFPIPRLFIVWGILAVAFGQNLIYYMEMRRHLKEAAE
;
A
#
# COMPACT_ATOMS: atom_id res chain seq x y z
N MET A 1 -13.13 -20.97 -8.94
CA MET A 1 -12.85 -20.18 -7.72
C MET A 1 -13.51 -18.80 -7.82
N LYS A 2 -14.70 -18.61 -7.23
CA LYS A 2 -15.43 -17.33 -7.27
C LYS A 2 -14.84 -16.37 -6.21
N GLN A 3 -14.17 -15.30 -6.67
CA GLN A 3 -13.80 -14.07 -5.93
C GLN A 3 -13.53 -14.24 -4.41
N ASP A 4 -12.40 -14.85 -4.05
CA ASP A 4 -11.91 -14.77 -2.67
C ASP A 4 -11.37 -13.35 -2.42
N PHE A 5 -11.84 -12.69 -1.36
CA PHE A 5 -11.40 -11.34 -0.97
C PHE A 5 -9.90 -11.29 -0.67
N ARG A 6 -9.31 -12.40 -0.22
CA ARG A 6 -7.87 -12.52 0.07
C ARG A 6 -7.00 -12.28 -1.16
N MET A 7 -7.52 -12.60 -2.35
CA MET A 7 -6.82 -12.39 -3.63
C MET A 7 -6.78 -10.93 -4.06
N THR A 8 -7.75 -10.13 -3.63
CA THR A 8 -7.83 -8.69 -3.95
C THR A 8 -7.25 -7.82 -2.83
N TYR A 9 -6.93 -8.39 -1.67
CA TYR A 9 -6.34 -7.68 -0.55
C TYR A 9 -5.04 -6.89 -0.90
N PRO A 10 -4.09 -7.45 -1.67
CA PRO A 10 -2.91 -6.68 -2.10
C PRO A 10 -3.27 -5.45 -2.95
N LEU A 11 -4.37 -5.50 -3.71
CA LEU A 11 -4.85 -4.36 -4.50
C LEU A 11 -5.39 -3.25 -3.59
N TRP A 12 -6.10 -3.60 -2.52
CA TRP A 12 -6.56 -2.64 -1.51
C TRP A 12 -5.35 -1.96 -0.85
N ASN A 13 -4.34 -2.73 -0.45
CA ASN A 13 -3.11 -2.17 0.12
C ASN A 13 -2.42 -1.20 -0.84
N MET A 14 -2.29 -1.57 -2.12
CA MET A 14 -1.72 -0.69 -3.14
C MET A 14 -2.53 0.62 -3.28
N ALA A 15 -3.86 0.55 -3.28
CA ALA A 15 -4.71 1.74 -3.33
C ALA A 15 -4.52 2.65 -2.11
N PHE A 16 -4.46 2.09 -0.90
CA PHE A 16 -4.15 2.86 0.31
C PHE A 16 -2.76 3.51 0.24
N ILE A 17 -1.76 2.78 -0.22
CA ILE A 17 -0.39 3.29 -0.37
C ILE A 17 -0.32 4.47 -1.34
N LEU A 18 -1.05 4.42 -2.46
CA LEU A 18 -1.08 5.53 -3.43
C LEU A 18 -1.70 6.80 -2.82
N ILE A 19 -2.77 6.66 -2.03
CA ILE A 19 -3.37 7.80 -1.32
C ILE A 19 -2.40 8.35 -0.27
N LEU A 20 -1.72 7.47 0.48
CA LEU A 20 -0.70 7.88 1.45
C LEU A 20 0.47 8.62 0.78
N ALA A 21 0.86 8.24 -0.44
CA ALA A 21 1.91 8.92 -1.19
C ALA A 21 1.50 10.36 -1.55
N VAL A 22 0.23 10.59 -1.89
CA VAL A 22 -0.31 11.94 -2.11
C VAL A 22 -0.36 12.72 -0.79
N MET A 23 -0.85 12.11 0.29
CA MET A 23 -0.89 12.75 1.62
C MET A 23 0.50 13.13 2.14
N ALA A 24 1.53 12.35 1.80
CA ALA A 24 2.90 12.64 2.19
C ALA A 24 3.38 14.00 1.68
N VAL A 25 2.89 14.47 0.52
CA VAL A 25 3.25 15.79 -0.02
C VAL A 25 2.92 16.90 0.98
N GLY A 26 1.67 17.00 1.42
CA GLY A 26 1.28 18.09 2.33
C GLY A 26 1.62 17.89 3.80
N PHE A 27 1.98 16.68 4.25
CA PHE A 27 2.55 16.50 5.59
C PHE A 27 4.04 16.81 5.66
N THR A 28 4.73 16.78 4.53
CA THR A 28 6.19 16.96 4.48
C THR A 28 6.59 18.33 3.94
N SER A 29 5.68 19.06 3.29
CA SER A 29 5.89 20.48 3.03
C SER A 29 5.91 21.23 4.36
N SER A 30 6.97 22.02 4.55
CA SER A 30 7.13 22.81 5.77
C SER A 30 6.11 23.94 5.74
N PHE A 31 5.08 23.85 6.58
CA PHE A 31 4.26 25.00 6.91
C PHE A 31 5.20 26.08 7.49
N VAL A 32 5.35 27.22 6.78
CA VAL A 32 6.10 28.43 7.19
C VAL A 32 7.61 28.42 6.87
N ASN A 33 7.98 28.80 5.65
CA ASN A 33 9.19 29.59 5.38
C ASN A 33 8.75 30.93 4.77
N VAL A 34 8.53 31.93 5.63
CA VAL A 34 8.25 33.31 5.20
C VAL A 34 9.58 33.95 4.79
N THR A 35 10.05 33.64 3.59
CA THR A 35 11.10 34.43 2.94
C THR A 35 10.39 35.50 2.11
N LYS A 36 10.48 36.75 2.57
CA LYS A 36 9.84 37.91 1.93
C LYS A 36 10.48 38.20 0.57
N THR A 37 10.08 37.49 -0.47
CA THR A 37 10.39 37.92 -1.84
C THR A 37 9.27 37.64 -2.85
N GLU A 38 8.36 36.68 -2.63
CA GLU A 38 7.19 36.45 -3.52
C GLU A 38 5.96 35.97 -2.75
N ALA A 39 5.30 36.88 -2.02
CA ALA A 39 4.23 36.54 -1.10
C ALA A 39 2.99 35.90 -1.78
N SER A 40 2.65 36.24 -3.02
CA SER A 40 1.48 35.66 -3.72
C SER A 40 1.70 34.22 -4.18
N LEU A 41 2.83 33.95 -4.85
CA LEU A 41 3.15 32.62 -5.40
C LEU A 41 3.31 31.55 -4.30
N SER A 42 3.87 31.93 -3.15
CA SER A 42 4.00 31.04 -1.99
C SER A 42 2.65 30.69 -1.34
N ILE A 43 1.67 31.61 -1.33
CA ILE A 43 0.34 31.38 -0.75
C ILE A 43 -0.49 30.43 -1.63
N GLU A 44 -0.43 30.60 -2.96
CA GLU A 44 -1.14 29.72 -3.90
C GLU A 44 -0.64 28.27 -3.85
N ALA A 45 0.68 28.07 -3.78
CA ALA A 45 1.28 26.74 -3.64
C ALA A 45 0.86 26.05 -2.33
N GLN A 46 0.87 26.79 -1.21
CA GLN A 46 0.46 26.25 0.09
C GLN A 46 -1.04 25.90 0.12
N ALA A 47 -1.89 26.72 -0.48
CA ALA A 47 -3.33 26.46 -0.59
C ALA A 47 -3.60 25.19 -1.43
N PHE A 48 -2.86 25.00 -2.53
CA PHE A 48 -2.96 23.81 -3.37
C PHE A 48 -2.55 22.53 -2.63
N GLU A 49 -1.42 22.55 -1.92
CA GLU A 49 -0.97 21.40 -1.11
C GLU A 49 -1.94 21.07 0.03
N GLY A 50 -2.49 22.09 0.69
CA GLY A 50 -3.51 21.92 1.73
C GLY A 50 -4.78 21.31 1.18
N PHE A 51 -5.27 21.80 0.04
CA PHE A 51 -6.42 21.23 -0.67
C PHE A 51 -6.18 19.77 -1.09
N LEU A 52 -5.01 19.49 -1.68
CA LEU A 52 -4.65 18.14 -2.13
C LEU A 52 -4.62 17.15 -0.95
N THR A 53 -4.07 17.57 0.19
CA THR A 53 -4.02 16.75 1.42
C THR A 53 -5.41 16.51 1.98
N PHE A 54 -6.26 17.54 2.01
CA PHE A 54 -7.64 17.41 2.45
C PHE A 54 -8.43 16.46 1.54
N ALA A 55 -8.32 16.62 0.22
CA ALA A 55 -8.95 15.73 -0.75
C ALA A 55 -8.46 14.29 -0.60
N ALA A 56 -7.16 14.07 -0.40
CA ALA A 56 -6.58 12.76 -0.18
C ALA A 56 -7.06 12.13 1.14
N LEU A 57 -7.24 12.91 2.20
CA LEU A 57 -7.83 12.45 3.46
C LEU A 57 -9.27 11.98 3.27
N ILE A 58 -10.10 12.76 2.55
CA ILE A 58 -11.46 12.35 2.21
C ILE A 58 -11.46 11.08 1.37
N ALA A 59 -10.60 10.98 0.36
CA ALA A 59 -10.45 9.78 -0.46
C ALA A 59 -10.04 8.56 0.39
N TYR A 60 -9.15 8.74 1.36
CA TYR A 60 -8.76 7.69 2.30
C TYR A 60 -9.95 7.20 3.15
N LEU A 61 -10.74 8.13 3.68
CA LEU A 61 -11.95 7.83 4.48
C LEU A 61 -13.05 7.14 3.65
N VAL A 62 -13.19 7.51 2.38
CA VAL A 62 -14.09 6.82 1.46
C VAL A 62 -13.58 5.41 1.19
N LEU A 63 -12.29 5.25 0.87
CA LEU A 63 -11.70 3.95 0.56
C LEU A 63 -11.77 2.97 1.74
N ILE A 64 -11.47 3.42 2.97
CA ILE A 64 -11.60 2.58 4.17
C ILE A 64 -13.04 2.16 4.40
N THR A 65 -14.01 3.05 4.16
CA THR A 65 -15.43 2.73 4.28
C THR A 65 -15.82 1.65 3.27
N ILE A 66 -15.46 1.80 2.00
CA ILE A 66 -15.73 0.81 0.95
C ILE A 66 -15.06 -0.53 1.30
N TYR A 67 -13.80 -0.52 1.74
CA TYR A 67 -13.06 -1.71 2.16
C TYR A 67 -13.79 -2.45 3.30
N LEU A 68 -14.23 -1.72 4.34
CA LEU A 68 -14.94 -2.33 5.47
C LEU A 68 -16.30 -2.90 5.06
N PHE A 69 -17.04 -2.24 4.17
CA PHE A 69 -18.28 -2.80 3.61
C PHE A 69 -18.03 -4.07 2.79
N ALA A 70 -16.98 -4.08 1.96
CA ALA A 70 -16.60 -5.24 1.17
C ALA A 70 -16.20 -6.42 2.07
N LEU A 71 -15.38 -6.16 3.10
CA LEU A 71 -14.97 -7.15 4.10
C LEU A 71 -16.18 -7.69 4.89
N LYS A 72 -17.08 -6.83 5.35
CA LYS A 72 -18.30 -7.24 6.05
C LYS A 72 -19.20 -8.11 5.16
N SER A 73 -19.36 -7.73 3.89
CA SER A 73 -20.12 -8.50 2.91
C SER A 73 -19.50 -9.89 2.67
N TYR A 74 -18.16 -9.95 2.56
CA TYR A 74 -17.43 -11.20 2.43
C TYR A 74 -17.58 -12.10 3.67
N ASN A 75 -17.41 -11.55 4.88
CA ASN A 75 -17.54 -12.28 6.13
C ASN A 75 -18.97 -12.80 6.38
N ARG A 76 -19.99 -12.08 5.91
CA ARG A 76 -21.39 -12.54 5.99
C ARG A 76 -21.66 -13.72 5.06
N LYS A 77 -21.01 -13.76 3.90
CA LYS A 77 -21.12 -14.86 2.92
C LYS A 77 -20.28 -16.08 3.31
N ASN A 78 -19.21 -15.88 4.08
CA ASN A 78 -18.26 -16.92 4.48
C ASN A 78 -18.14 -16.99 6.01
N PRO A 79 -19.18 -17.44 6.73
CA PRO A 79 -19.20 -17.45 8.19
C PRO A 79 -18.11 -18.33 8.82
N ASP A 80 -17.69 -19.38 8.12
CA ASP A 80 -16.67 -20.34 8.60
C ASP A 80 -15.23 -19.87 8.33
N LYS A 81 -15.05 -18.88 7.43
CA LYS A 81 -13.74 -18.38 6.99
C LYS A 81 -13.62 -16.86 7.14
N LYS A 82 -14.12 -16.33 8.27
CA LYS A 82 -14.10 -14.89 8.57
C LYS A 82 -12.67 -14.34 8.59
N ILE A 83 -12.53 -13.14 8.04
CA ILE A 83 -11.30 -12.37 8.08
C ILE A 83 -11.48 -11.27 9.13
N PRO A 84 -10.68 -11.25 10.22
CA PRO A 84 -10.71 -10.16 11.18
C PRO A 84 -10.24 -8.86 10.51
N PRO A 85 -10.86 -7.71 10.79
CA PRO A 85 -10.39 -6.43 10.26
C PRO A 85 -8.98 -6.05 10.78
N PHE A 86 -8.60 -6.54 11.97
CA PHE A 86 -7.32 -6.27 12.61
C PHE A 86 -6.63 -7.58 13.01
N SER A 87 -6.13 -8.31 12.01
CA SER A 87 -5.37 -9.55 12.21
C SER A 87 -3.87 -9.25 12.12
N MET A 88 -3.08 -9.76 13.07
CA MET A 88 -1.60 -9.76 12.93
C MET A 88 -1.15 -10.66 11.78
N ARG A 89 -1.93 -11.71 11.48
CA ARG A 89 -1.68 -12.59 10.34
C ARG A 89 -2.28 -11.97 9.08
N PRO A 90 -1.48 -11.80 8.00
CA PRO A 90 -1.97 -11.30 6.73
C PRO A 90 -3.16 -12.13 6.23
N PRO A 91 -4.28 -11.49 5.86
CA PRO A 91 -5.44 -12.21 5.33
C PRO A 91 -5.12 -12.85 3.96
N GLU A 92 -4.06 -12.42 3.31
CA GLU A 92 -3.53 -12.93 2.05
C GLU A 92 -3.13 -14.40 2.11
N TYR A 93 -2.85 -14.94 3.31
CA TYR A 93 -2.46 -16.34 3.46
C TYR A 93 -3.65 -17.27 3.18
N MET A 94 -3.58 -17.98 2.06
CA MET A 94 -4.60 -18.90 1.58
C MET A 94 -4.21 -20.35 1.90
N GLU A 95 -4.36 -20.74 3.16
CA GLU A 95 -4.07 -22.10 3.64
C GLU A 95 -5.30 -23.01 3.54
N GLN A 96 -6.13 -22.80 2.53
CA GLN A 96 -7.38 -23.55 2.38
C GLN A 96 -7.16 -24.94 1.79
N ASP A 97 -6.05 -25.11 1.07
CA ASP A 97 -5.64 -26.33 0.38
C ASP A 97 -4.10 -26.33 0.27
N GLU A 98 -3.50 -27.51 0.13
CA GLU A 98 -2.05 -27.71 -0.01
C GLU A 98 -1.50 -26.96 -1.23
N GLY A 99 -2.23 -26.97 -2.36
CA GLY A 99 -1.84 -26.24 -3.57
C GLY A 99 -1.78 -24.72 -3.35
N MET A 100 -2.81 -24.15 -2.71
CA MET A 100 -2.83 -22.71 -2.40
C MET A 100 -1.77 -22.30 -1.38
N THR A 101 -1.46 -23.19 -0.43
CA THR A 101 -0.38 -23.01 0.54
C THR A 101 0.97 -22.95 -0.16
N PHE A 102 1.20 -23.83 -1.13
CA PHE A 102 2.43 -23.84 -1.93
C PHE A 102 2.58 -22.57 -2.77
N ILE A 103 1.51 -22.11 -3.44
CA ILE A 103 1.53 -20.87 -4.22
C ILE A 103 1.79 -19.66 -3.33
N THR A 104 1.09 -19.57 -2.19
CA THR A 104 1.30 -18.50 -1.20
C THR A 104 2.74 -18.48 -0.71
N ARG A 105 3.32 -19.66 -0.42
CA ARG A 105 4.71 -19.78 0.03
C ARG A 105 5.70 -19.26 -1.02
N LYS A 106 5.52 -19.59 -2.29
CA LYS A 106 6.35 -19.06 -3.39
C LYS A 106 6.24 -17.54 -3.50
N ALA A 107 5.02 -16.99 -3.44
CA ALA A 107 4.80 -15.56 -3.47
C ALA A 107 5.49 -14.84 -2.30
N VAL A 108 5.34 -15.36 -1.08
CA VAL A 108 6.00 -14.81 0.11
C VAL A 108 7.52 -14.90 0.02
N GLN A 109 8.09 -16.01 -0.47
CA GLN A 109 9.54 -16.14 -0.66
C GLN A 109 10.10 -15.08 -1.61
N LYS A 110 9.38 -14.76 -2.68
CA LYS A 110 9.77 -13.75 -3.65
C LYS A 110 9.72 -12.34 -3.06
N VAL A 111 8.67 -12.03 -2.30
CA VAL A 111 8.55 -10.77 -1.54
C VAL A 111 9.64 -10.64 -0.50
N TYR A 112 9.92 -11.71 0.26
CA TYR A 112 10.99 -11.73 1.25
C TYR A 112 12.34 -11.43 0.60
N THR A 113 12.65 -12.11 -0.51
CA THR A 113 13.89 -11.87 -1.27
C THR A 113 14.00 -10.42 -1.74
N PHE A 114 12.90 -9.84 -2.23
CA PHE A 114 12.86 -8.43 -2.62
C PHE A 114 13.16 -7.50 -1.43
N ILE A 115 12.53 -7.71 -0.28
CA ILE A 115 12.70 -6.87 0.91
C ILE A 115 14.12 -6.99 1.48
N THR A 116 14.69 -8.20 1.52
CA THR A 116 16.05 -8.46 2.03
C THR A 116 17.11 -7.60 1.36
N TRP A 117 16.97 -7.33 0.06
CA TRP A 117 17.91 -6.48 -0.68
C TRP A 117 17.48 -5.01 -0.72
N THR A 118 16.18 -4.77 -0.92
CA THR A 118 15.69 -3.42 -1.17
C THR A 118 15.79 -2.53 0.07
N LEU A 119 15.50 -3.05 1.27
CA LEU A 119 15.59 -2.24 2.50
C LEU A 119 17.03 -1.81 2.84
N PRO A 120 18.04 -2.71 2.87
CA PRO A 120 19.42 -2.29 3.09
C PRO A 120 19.94 -1.34 2.02
N PHE A 121 19.62 -1.59 0.75
CA PHE A 121 20.03 -0.71 -0.35
C PHE A 121 19.39 0.67 -0.24
N PHE A 122 18.10 0.74 0.08
CA PHE A 122 17.41 2.00 0.33
C PHE A 122 18.01 2.75 1.51
N ALA A 123 18.32 2.05 2.61
CA ALA A 123 18.99 2.65 3.77
C ALA A 123 20.37 3.22 3.40
N LEU A 124 21.16 2.48 2.62
CA LEU A 124 22.47 2.94 2.13
C LEU A 124 22.33 4.23 1.30
N ILE A 125 21.35 4.28 0.39
CA ILE A 125 21.07 5.48 -0.41
C ILE A 125 20.73 6.67 0.50
N VAL A 126 19.86 6.48 1.48
CA VAL A 126 19.48 7.55 2.42
C VAL A 126 20.66 8.02 3.28
N MET A 127 21.60 7.13 3.62
CA MET A 127 22.81 7.50 4.38
C MET A 127 23.84 8.25 3.53
N LEU A 128 24.00 7.89 2.26
CA LEU A 128 25.04 8.45 1.39
C LEU A 128 24.64 9.79 0.75
N PHE A 129 23.34 10.06 0.62
CA PHE A 129 22.84 11.24 -0.07
C PHE A 129 21.97 12.10 0.86
N PRO A 130 22.03 13.44 0.75
CA PRO A 130 21.16 14.35 1.51
C PRO A 130 19.75 14.37 0.90
N ILE A 131 18.98 13.30 1.14
CA ILE A 131 17.65 13.09 0.56
C ILE A 131 16.59 13.84 1.37
N PRO A 132 15.74 14.67 0.74
CA PRO A 132 14.63 15.31 1.43
C PRO A 132 13.65 14.28 2.02
N ARG A 133 13.09 14.59 3.19
CA ARG A 133 12.18 13.69 3.93
C ARG A 133 11.03 13.14 3.08
N LEU A 134 10.49 13.93 2.15
CA LEU A 134 9.40 13.50 1.27
C LEU A 134 9.82 12.29 0.41
N PHE A 135 11.01 12.35 -0.18
CA PHE A 135 11.53 11.25 -1.00
C PHE A 135 11.85 10.01 -0.17
N ILE A 136 12.23 10.18 1.10
CA ILE A 136 12.40 9.06 2.03
C ILE A 136 11.04 8.37 2.27
N VAL A 137 9.99 9.13 2.56
CA VAL A 137 8.64 8.60 2.76
C VAL A 137 8.14 7.91 1.49
N TRP A 138 8.29 8.54 0.33
CA TRP A 138 7.93 7.94 -0.95
C TRP A 138 8.73 6.68 -1.26
N GLY A 139 10.01 6.62 -0.91
CA GLY A 139 10.81 5.40 -1.05
C GLY A 139 10.27 4.26 -0.21
N ILE A 140 9.93 4.51 1.07
CA ILE A 140 9.29 3.51 1.94
C ILE A 140 7.96 3.03 1.34
N LEU A 141 7.13 3.96 0.88
CA LEU A 141 5.85 3.64 0.24
C LEU A 141 6.05 2.88 -1.07
N ALA A 142 7.09 3.16 -1.85
CA ALA A 142 7.42 2.44 -3.08
C ALA A 142 7.86 1.00 -2.78
N VAL A 143 8.67 0.78 -1.73
CA VAL A 143 9.00 -0.59 -1.26
C VAL A 143 7.73 -1.31 -0.81
N ALA A 144 6.87 -0.63 -0.04
CA ALA A 144 5.60 -1.19 0.41
C ALA A 144 4.64 -1.50 -0.76
N PHE A 145 4.64 -0.69 -1.83
CA PHE A 145 3.88 -0.95 -3.04
C PHE A 145 4.45 -2.14 -3.79
N GLY A 146 5.78 -2.19 -3.95
CA GLY A 146 6.51 -3.25 -4.63
C GLY A 146 6.25 -4.63 -4.03
N GLN A 147 6.26 -4.77 -2.70
CA GLN A 147 5.91 -6.06 -2.05
C GLN A 147 4.50 -6.53 -2.41
N ASN A 148 3.50 -5.63 -2.41
CA ASN A 148 2.11 -5.98 -2.72
C ASN A 148 1.95 -6.31 -4.21
N LEU A 149 2.66 -5.59 -5.09
CA LEU A 149 2.66 -5.85 -6.53
C LEU A 149 3.29 -7.21 -6.85
N ILE A 150 4.47 -7.51 -6.30
CA ILE A 150 5.16 -8.79 -6.49
C ILE A 150 4.27 -9.94 -6.02
N TYR A 151 3.68 -9.81 -4.83
CA TYR A 151 2.76 -10.82 -4.29
C TYR A 151 1.57 -11.04 -5.23
N TYR A 152 0.90 -9.95 -5.63
CA TYR A 152 -0.27 -10.02 -6.51
C TYR A 152 0.04 -10.66 -7.87
N MET A 153 1.15 -10.26 -8.50
CA MET A 153 1.58 -10.81 -9.78
C MET A 153 1.89 -12.31 -9.68
N GLU A 154 2.60 -12.72 -8.64
CA GLU A 154 2.98 -14.13 -8.44
C GLU A 154 1.74 -15.00 -8.18
N MET A 155 0.84 -14.53 -7.33
CA MET A 155 -0.44 -15.20 -7.06
C MET A 155 -1.28 -15.33 -8.33
N ARG A 156 -1.38 -14.27 -9.14
CA ARG A 156 -2.15 -14.29 -10.40
C ARG A 156 -1.53 -15.21 -11.45
N ARG A 157 -0.21 -15.27 -11.54
CA ARG A 157 0.49 -16.14 -12.49
C ARG A 157 0.21 -17.61 -12.19
N HIS A 158 0.41 -18.05 -10.95
CA HIS A 158 0.21 -19.45 -10.58
C HIS A 158 -1.26 -19.90 -10.60
N LEU A 159 -2.21 -18.99 -10.36
CA LEU A 159 -3.63 -19.31 -10.54
C LEU A 159 -4.03 -19.50 -12.00
N LYS A 160 -3.35 -18.82 -12.93
CA LYS A 160 -3.56 -19.02 -14.35
C LYS A 160 -2.99 -20.38 -14.80
N GLU A 161 -1.78 -20.69 -14.36
CA GLU A 161 -1.12 -21.97 -14.62
C GLU A 161 -1.91 -23.17 -14.04
N ALA A 162 -2.58 -23.01 -12.90
CA ALA A 162 -3.41 -24.07 -12.31
C ALA A 162 -4.79 -24.24 -12.97
N ALA A 163 -5.18 -23.33 -13.86
CA ALA A 163 -6.46 -23.35 -14.57
C ALA A 163 -6.34 -23.83 -16.03
N GLU A 164 -5.11 -23.95 -16.53
CA GLU A 164 -4.74 -24.55 -17.82
C GLU A 164 -4.40 -26.04 -17.63
#